data_AF-A0A7S4BK19-F1
#
_entry.id   AF-A0A7S4BK19-F1
#
_cell.length_a   1.000
_cell.length_b   1.000
_cell.length_c   1.000
_cell.angle_alpha   90.00
_cell.angle_beta   90.00
_cell.angle_gamma   90.00
#
_symmetry.space_group_name_H-M   'P 1'
#
loop_
_entity.id
_entity.type
_entity.pdbx_description
1 polymer ?
#
loop_
_entity_poly.entity_id
_entity_poly.type
_entity_poly.pdbx_seq_one_letter_code
_entity_poly.pdbx_strand_id
1 'polypeptide(L)'
;MAALASLLLLLAATAMAEAMMKPDTVRDLQLHQQMRACSASARMHTAGRAYMALADDDATTPRANLSKAPRQKMLARRALFTGRGKPALSSASGLTADSASSQPGRISVFPCGDALDRRILSLSAPAIVNFLILPVTQSVDLFWVGRMGTALATAGQAAANQVFSTAFWLTNFIPTITTPQVAAAAARGDDEAVQRHVGEAIFLSAVLGVVLTAGIALFQTKALLAIGNSAGLGYSQTYLRYRLPGVVADAISIVGFAAFRGVLDTVTPLKVALVSNLLNIALDPLLMFPAGLGIAGAAVATSVSQIAACLIYVWLLLRRRLVKWSSMLRMPSRASLNTLAKGGVAVQIRAIALNVAFVAVTRSTQRLDATGTGAAAHAVAMQLWQLGGVILFAVSTVASIVVPAELNREGAGKRAGSKRPKNRPKTESGPGIGTSPICSPKTMQN
;
A
#
# COMPACT_ATOMS: atom_id res chain seq x y z
N MET A 1 -16.10 0.86 -6.32
CA MET A 1 -14.69 0.89 -5.88
C MET A 1 -14.59 1.13 -4.38
N ALA A 2 -15.03 2.27 -3.83
CA ALA A 2 -15.00 2.52 -2.38
C ALA A 2 -15.78 1.48 -1.55
N ALA A 3 -17.04 1.17 -1.93
CA ALA A 3 -17.84 0.15 -1.23
C ALA A 3 -17.22 -1.25 -1.24
N LEU A 4 -16.50 -1.60 -2.31
CA LEU A 4 -15.86 -2.91 -2.47
C LEU A 4 -14.56 -2.99 -1.64
N ALA A 5 -13.80 -1.89 -1.58
CA ALA A 5 -12.65 -1.76 -0.69
C ALA A 5 -13.07 -1.78 0.79
N SER A 6 -14.20 -1.15 1.13
CA SER A 6 -14.79 -1.21 2.48
C SER A 6 -15.22 -2.64 2.85
N LEU A 7 -15.81 -3.40 1.92
CA LEU A 7 -16.18 -4.80 2.15
C LEU A 7 -14.94 -5.69 2.37
N LEU A 8 -13.89 -5.51 1.56
CA LEU A 8 -12.61 -6.22 1.71
C LEU A 8 -11.91 -5.88 3.04
N LEU A 9 -11.91 -4.61 3.44
CA LEU A 9 -11.42 -4.15 4.75
C LEU A 9 -12.19 -4.80 5.90
N LEU A 10 -13.51 -4.89 5.80
CA LEU A 10 -14.35 -5.50 6.82
C LEU A 10 -14.07 -7.00 6.95
N LEU A 11 -13.95 -7.70 5.82
CA LEU A 11 -13.62 -9.13 5.78
C LEU A 11 -12.22 -9.40 6.35
N ALA A 12 -11.23 -8.57 6.01
CA ALA A 12 -9.87 -8.69 6.56
C ALA A 12 -9.84 -8.44 8.07
N ALA A 13 -10.50 -7.37 8.53
CA ALA A 13 -10.57 -7.03 9.95
C ALA A 13 -11.28 -8.13 10.76
N THR A 14 -12.33 -8.73 10.20
CA THR A 14 -13.08 -9.83 10.83
C THR A 14 -12.23 -11.10 10.88
N ALA A 15 -11.58 -11.47 9.78
CA ALA A 15 -10.68 -12.62 9.70
C ALA A 15 -9.48 -12.49 10.66
N MET A 16 -8.92 -11.29 10.81
CA MET A 16 -7.83 -11.01 11.74
C MET A 16 -8.28 -11.02 13.20
N ALA A 17 -9.47 -10.46 13.49
CA ALA A 17 -10.04 -10.51 14.83
C ALA A 17 -10.33 -11.95 15.27
N GLU A 18 -10.83 -12.80 14.36
CA GLU A 18 -11.05 -14.22 14.63
C GLU A 18 -9.74 -15.01 14.77
N ALA A 19 -8.73 -14.74 13.93
CA ALA A 19 -7.43 -15.41 13.99
C ALA A 19 -6.59 -15.07 15.24
N MET A 20 -6.84 -13.90 15.86
CA MET A 20 -6.17 -13.46 17.09
C MET A 20 -6.81 -14.03 18.37
N MET A 21 -7.96 -14.69 18.29
CA MET A 21 -8.63 -15.29 19.45
C MET A 21 -8.29 -16.79 19.57
N LYS A 22 -7.77 -17.21 20.73
CA LYS A 22 -7.54 -18.63 21.03
C LYS A 22 -8.87 -19.42 21.00
N PRO A 23 -8.87 -20.70 20.56
CA PRO A 23 -10.08 -21.54 20.55
C PRO A 23 -10.79 -21.60 21.91
N ASP A 24 -10.03 -21.59 23.00
CA ASP A 24 -10.57 -21.64 24.37
C ASP A 24 -11.24 -20.33 24.78
N THR A 25 -10.81 -19.19 24.24
CA THR A 25 -11.38 -17.87 24.55
C THR A 25 -12.73 -17.67 23.88
N VAL A 26 -12.97 -18.24 22.69
CA VAL A 26 -14.28 -18.19 22.02
C VAL A 26 -15.32 -19.01 22.77
N ARG A 27 -14.91 -20.19 23.29
CA ARG A 27 -15.78 -21.05 24.11
C ARG A 27 -16.10 -20.41 25.46
N ASP A 28 -15.10 -19.79 26.10
CA ASP A 28 -15.30 -19.04 27.35
C ASP A 28 -16.11 -17.76 27.14
N LEU A 29 -15.96 -17.04 26.02
CA LEU A 29 -16.79 -15.87 25.71
C LEU A 29 -18.23 -16.27 25.42
N GLN A 30 -18.45 -17.39 24.73
CA GLN A 30 -19.80 -17.94 24.50
C GLN A 30 -20.45 -18.42 25.80
N LEU A 31 -19.70 -19.07 26.70
CA LEU A 31 -20.17 -19.42 28.05
C LEU A 31 -20.44 -18.16 28.89
N HIS A 32 -19.55 -17.16 28.85
CA HIS A 32 -19.75 -15.92 29.59
C HIS A 32 -20.92 -15.10 29.05
N GLN A 33 -21.16 -15.09 27.73
CA GLN A 33 -22.31 -14.45 27.10
C GLN A 33 -23.60 -15.21 27.39
N GLN A 34 -23.60 -16.55 27.38
CA GLN A 34 -24.74 -17.36 27.81
C GLN A 34 -25.07 -17.14 29.29
N MET A 35 -24.07 -17.11 30.17
CA MET A 35 -24.28 -16.80 31.59
C MET A 35 -24.75 -15.37 31.82
N ARG A 36 -24.24 -14.39 31.05
CA ARG A 36 -24.73 -12.99 31.12
C ARG A 36 -26.15 -12.85 30.59
N ALA A 37 -26.50 -13.52 29.50
CA ALA A 37 -27.87 -13.55 28.96
C ALA A 37 -28.86 -14.22 29.94
N CYS A 38 -28.44 -15.29 30.62
CA CYS A 38 -29.24 -15.95 31.66
C CYS A 38 -29.41 -15.04 32.90
N SER A 39 -28.35 -14.32 33.31
CA SER A 39 -28.40 -13.34 34.40
C SER A 39 -29.18 -12.06 34.06
N ALA A 40 -29.28 -11.70 32.77
CA ALA A 40 -30.05 -10.57 32.29
C ALA A 40 -31.55 -10.93 32.21
N SER A 41 -31.88 -12.16 31.79
CA SER A 41 -33.24 -12.71 31.86
C SER A 41 -33.75 -12.81 33.31
N ALA A 42 -32.92 -13.27 34.25
CA ALA A 42 -33.26 -13.30 35.67
C ALA A 42 -33.44 -11.90 36.30
N ARG A 43 -32.66 -10.91 35.85
CA ARG A 43 -32.78 -9.49 36.29
C ARG A 43 -33.98 -8.77 35.68
N MET A 44 -34.39 -9.11 34.46
CA MET A 44 -35.61 -8.58 33.86
C MET A 44 -36.87 -9.13 34.54
N HIS A 45 -36.88 -10.38 35.00
CA HIS A 45 -38.00 -10.95 35.77
C HIS A 45 -38.15 -10.34 37.18
N THR A 46 -37.06 -9.90 37.82
CA THR A 46 -37.11 -9.23 39.13
C THR A 46 -37.44 -7.74 39.01
N ALA A 47 -36.94 -7.06 37.97
CA ALA A 47 -37.31 -5.67 37.69
C ALA A 47 -38.78 -5.51 37.27
N GLY A 48 -39.34 -6.48 36.52
CA GLY A 48 -40.76 -6.49 36.14
C GLY A 48 -41.73 -6.66 37.31
N ARG A 49 -41.35 -7.37 38.38
CA ARG A 49 -42.16 -7.47 39.61
C ARG A 49 -42.05 -6.23 40.50
N ALA A 50 -40.89 -5.57 40.53
CA ALA A 50 -40.71 -4.33 41.28
C ALA A 50 -41.47 -3.13 40.65
N TYR A 51 -41.63 -3.12 39.32
CA TYR A 51 -42.37 -2.06 38.63
C TYR A 51 -43.90 -2.21 38.78
N MET A 52 -44.42 -3.45 38.87
CA MET A 52 -45.84 -3.70 39.14
C MET A 52 -46.23 -3.46 40.61
N ALA A 53 -45.28 -3.49 41.55
CA ALA A 53 -45.55 -3.21 42.97
C ALA A 53 -45.49 -1.72 43.36
N LEU A 54 -44.97 -0.85 42.46
CA LEU A 54 -44.85 0.59 42.69
C LEU A 54 -45.92 1.42 41.96
N ALA A 55 -46.78 0.78 41.17
CA ALA A 55 -47.87 1.44 40.43
C ALA A 55 -49.21 1.46 41.20
N ASP A 56 -49.30 0.80 42.36
CA ASP A 56 -50.52 0.69 43.19
C ASP A 56 -50.52 1.61 44.44
N ASP A 57 -49.46 2.38 44.69
CA ASP A 57 -49.28 3.12 45.95
C ASP A 57 -49.22 4.65 45.78
N ASP A 58 -49.87 5.17 44.73
CA ASP A 58 -50.00 6.61 44.48
C ASP A 58 -51.42 7.11 44.79
N ALA A 59 -51.81 6.99 46.07
CA ALA A 59 -52.97 7.68 46.62
C ALA A 59 -52.84 7.82 48.14
N THR A 60 -52.21 8.90 48.63
CA THR A 60 -52.67 9.77 49.76
C THR A 60 -51.55 10.63 50.42
N THR A 61 -51.53 11.93 50.11
CA THR A 61 -51.22 13.09 51.02
C THR A 61 -49.75 13.30 51.56
N PRO A 62 -49.37 14.48 52.14
CA PRO A 62 -48.81 15.63 51.42
C PRO A 62 -47.48 16.23 52.00
N ARG A 63 -46.94 17.23 51.28
CA ARG A 63 -45.74 18.07 51.53
C ARG A 63 -45.38 18.43 53.00
N ALA A 64 -44.08 18.36 53.34
CA ALA A 64 -43.44 19.20 54.37
C ALA A 64 -41.92 19.45 54.18
N ASN A 65 -41.60 20.74 54.19
CA ASN A 65 -40.39 21.54 54.50
C ASN A 65 -39.04 20.99 55.05
N LEU A 66 -37.98 21.73 54.64
CA LEU A 66 -36.81 22.29 55.39
C LEU A 66 -35.42 21.59 55.47
N SER A 67 -34.47 22.27 54.82
CA SER A 67 -33.15 22.75 55.31
C SER A 67 -32.02 21.79 55.74
N LYS A 68 -30.87 21.89 55.06
CA LYS A 68 -29.52 22.33 55.56
C LYS A 68 -28.38 21.74 54.71
N ALA A 69 -27.46 22.61 54.29
CA ALA A 69 -26.11 22.28 53.83
C ALA A 69 -25.13 22.28 55.04
N PRO A 70 -23.85 21.85 54.95
CA PRO A 70 -22.82 22.57 54.18
C PRO A 70 -21.67 21.74 53.53
N ARG A 71 -20.92 22.47 52.69
CA ARG A 71 -19.69 22.19 51.91
C ARG A 71 -18.46 21.79 52.76
N GLN A 72 -17.48 21.08 52.17
CA GLN A 72 -16.06 21.51 52.12
C GLN A 72 -15.05 20.60 51.36
N LYS A 73 -14.03 21.29 50.78
CA LYS A 73 -12.66 20.87 50.32
C LYS A 73 -12.54 20.17 48.95
N MET A 74 -11.61 20.50 48.04
CA MET A 74 -10.40 21.34 48.07
C MET A 74 -9.97 21.68 46.62
N LEU A 75 -9.55 22.93 46.36
CA LEU A 75 -8.90 23.38 45.12
C LEU A 75 -7.62 24.15 45.48
N ALA A 76 -6.70 24.16 44.52
CA ALA A 76 -5.59 25.10 44.30
C ALA A 76 -4.19 24.79 44.87
N ARG A 77 -3.23 24.71 43.95
CA ARG A 77 -1.85 25.18 44.11
C ARG A 77 -1.34 25.74 42.78
N ARG A 78 -1.20 27.07 42.71
CA ARG A 78 -0.49 27.80 41.65
C ARG A 78 0.12 29.08 42.24
N ALA A 79 1.35 29.36 41.82
CA ALA A 79 2.12 30.61 41.93
C ALA A 79 2.66 31.02 43.30
N LEU A 80 3.99 31.17 43.37
CA LEU A 80 4.74 32.16 44.14
C LEU A 80 6.18 32.17 43.61
N PHE A 81 6.61 33.29 43.02
CA PHE A 81 7.82 34.03 43.42
C PHE A 81 8.11 35.16 42.42
N THR A 82 7.85 36.39 42.89
CA THR A 82 8.29 37.67 42.33
C THR A 82 9.37 38.24 43.25
N GLY A 83 10.45 38.79 42.69
CA GLY A 83 11.50 39.52 43.44
C GLY A 83 12.08 40.66 42.61
N ARG A 84 12.08 41.87 43.20
CA ARG A 84 12.45 43.20 42.66
C ARG A 84 13.96 43.42 42.50
N GLY A 85 14.35 44.36 41.62
CA GLY A 85 15.59 45.14 41.73
C GLY A 85 15.96 45.96 40.47
N LYS A 86 15.94 47.30 40.57
CA LYS A 86 16.64 48.28 39.70
C LYS A 86 17.61 49.09 40.58
N PRO A 87 18.73 49.62 40.05
CA PRO A 87 18.83 51.08 39.87
C PRO A 87 19.56 51.52 38.57
N ALA A 88 19.75 52.84 38.42
CA ALA A 88 19.93 53.64 37.19
C ALA A 88 21.37 54.12 36.87
N LEU A 89 21.47 54.97 35.82
CA LEU A 89 22.61 55.77 35.26
C LEU A 89 23.36 55.07 34.10
N SER A 90 23.76 55.68 32.98
CA SER A 90 24.01 57.08 32.59
C SER A 90 23.96 57.23 31.05
N SER A 91 23.83 58.48 30.60
CA SER A 91 23.79 59.01 29.24
C SER A 91 24.98 58.67 28.34
N ALA A 92 24.72 58.38 27.06
CA ALA A 92 25.54 58.85 25.93
C ALA A 92 24.73 58.78 24.63
N SER A 93 24.42 59.96 24.12
CA SER A 93 23.91 60.25 22.79
C SER A 93 24.93 59.89 21.71
N GLY A 94 24.45 59.36 20.59
CA GLY A 94 25.13 59.40 19.30
C GLY A 94 25.72 58.06 18.88
N LEU A 95 24.98 57.34 18.04
CA LEU A 95 25.48 56.70 16.81
C LEU A 95 24.29 56.05 16.10
N THR A 96 23.89 56.67 15.01
CA THR A 96 23.10 56.08 13.94
C THR A 96 23.79 54.84 13.40
N ALA A 97 23.17 53.67 13.46
CA ALA A 97 23.40 52.59 12.51
C ALA A 97 22.35 51.50 12.68
N ASP A 98 21.75 51.14 11.55
CA ASP A 98 20.98 49.92 11.33
C ASP A 98 21.53 48.72 12.09
N SER A 99 20.68 48.14 12.94
CA SER A 99 20.56 46.69 13.09
C SER A 99 19.33 46.42 13.92
N ALA A 100 18.17 46.42 13.24
CA ALA A 100 17.03 45.66 13.73
C ALA A 100 17.55 44.24 13.96
N SER A 101 17.66 43.87 15.23
CA SER A 101 18.07 42.56 15.70
C SER A 101 17.12 41.53 15.10
N SER A 102 17.56 40.93 14.00
CA SER A 102 17.02 39.66 13.50
C SER A 102 17.25 38.65 14.61
N GLN A 103 16.25 38.51 15.49
CA GLN A 103 16.15 37.34 16.34
C GLN A 103 16.34 36.14 15.40
N PRO A 104 17.27 35.20 15.71
CA PRO A 104 17.38 33.98 14.95
C PRO A 104 16.00 33.37 14.96
N GLY A 105 15.33 33.40 13.81
CA GLY A 105 13.98 32.87 13.68
C GLY A 105 14.01 31.49 14.27
N ARG A 106 13.14 31.23 15.27
CA ARG A 106 12.83 29.87 15.67
C ARG A 106 12.58 29.11 14.37
N ILE A 107 13.52 28.26 13.99
CA ILE A 107 13.31 27.31 12.91
C ILE A 107 12.15 26.48 13.43
N SER A 108 10.94 26.78 12.96
CA SER A 108 9.81 25.88 13.17
C SER A 108 10.27 24.58 12.55
N VAL A 109 10.51 23.59 13.40
CA VAL A 109 10.94 22.25 13.01
C VAL A 109 9.77 21.68 12.22
N PHE A 110 9.83 21.92 10.90
CA PHE A 110 8.82 21.70 9.86
C PHE A 110 7.43 22.32 10.13
N PRO A 111 6.93 23.23 9.26
CA PRO A 111 5.52 23.59 9.30
C PRO A 111 4.66 22.33 9.12
N CYS A 112 3.75 22.07 10.07
CA CYS A 112 2.80 20.96 10.01
C CYS A 112 1.39 21.50 9.70
N GLY A 113 0.65 20.79 8.87
CA GLY A 113 -0.73 21.11 8.48
C GLY A 113 -0.86 22.16 7.39
N ASP A 114 0.22 22.42 6.65
CA ASP A 114 0.23 23.41 5.57
C ASP A 114 -0.49 22.89 4.30
N ALA A 115 -0.52 23.72 3.25
CA ALA A 115 -1.15 23.35 1.98
C ALA A 115 -0.47 22.14 1.32
N LEU A 116 0.84 21.95 1.56
CA LEU A 116 1.60 20.82 1.04
C LEU A 116 1.20 19.53 1.75
N ASP A 117 1.07 19.53 3.07
CA ASP A 117 0.61 18.39 3.86
C ASP A 117 -0.81 17.97 3.47
N ARG A 118 -1.73 18.93 3.30
CA ARG A 118 -3.09 18.65 2.83
C ARG A 118 -3.09 18.02 1.44
N ARG A 119 -2.21 18.50 0.55
CA ARG A 119 -2.04 17.94 -0.79
C ARG A 119 -1.48 16.52 -0.72
N ILE A 120 -0.43 16.28 0.08
CA ILE A 120 0.15 14.95 0.28
C ILE A 120 -0.92 13.97 0.80
N LEU A 121 -1.70 14.37 1.80
CA LEU A 121 -2.79 13.54 2.34
C LEU A 121 -3.88 13.24 1.31
N SER A 122 -4.30 14.25 0.53
CA SER A 122 -5.33 14.08 -0.50
C SER A 122 -4.92 13.10 -1.62
N LEU A 123 -3.62 13.05 -1.95
CA LEU A 123 -3.06 12.12 -2.93
C LEU A 123 -2.76 10.74 -2.31
N SER A 124 -2.39 10.71 -1.03
CA SER A 124 -2.04 9.47 -0.34
C SER A 124 -3.26 8.63 -0.03
N ALA A 125 -4.40 9.24 0.36
CA ALA A 125 -5.62 8.50 0.68
C ALA A 125 -6.09 7.52 -0.42
N PRO A 126 -6.23 7.91 -1.71
CA PRO A 126 -6.59 6.96 -2.76
C PRO A 126 -5.47 5.96 -3.05
N ALA A 127 -4.20 6.34 -2.90
CA ALA A 127 -3.06 5.43 -3.08
C ALA A 127 -3.03 4.35 -1.98
N ILE A 128 -3.35 4.68 -0.72
CA ILE A 128 -3.46 3.74 0.39
C ILE A 128 -4.51 2.67 0.07
N VAL A 129 -5.71 3.09 -0.35
CA VAL A 129 -6.78 2.16 -0.73
C VAL A 129 -6.32 1.22 -1.85
N ASN A 130 -5.61 1.75 -2.85
CA ASN A 130 -5.08 0.96 -3.96
C ASN A 130 -4.04 -0.07 -3.49
N PHE A 131 -3.10 0.32 -2.63
CA PHE A 131 -2.07 -0.58 -2.10
C PHE A 131 -2.61 -1.59 -1.09
N LEU A 132 -3.76 -1.32 -0.48
CA LEU A 132 -4.37 -2.21 0.51
C LEU A 132 -5.01 -3.47 -0.10
N ILE A 133 -5.45 -3.40 -1.36
CA ILE A 133 -6.16 -4.50 -2.01
C ILE A 133 -5.35 -5.79 -1.98
N LEU A 134 -4.07 -5.73 -2.37
CA LEU A 134 -3.22 -6.93 -2.47
C LEU A 134 -2.88 -7.55 -1.10
N PRO A 135 -2.43 -6.82 -0.08
CA PRO A 135 -2.21 -7.43 1.24
C PRO A 135 -3.49 -7.98 1.85
N VAL A 136 -4.64 -7.32 1.67
CA VAL A 136 -5.91 -7.84 2.19
C VAL A 136 -6.25 -9.19 1.55
N THR A 137 -6.11 -9.32 0.23
CA THR A 137 -6.46 -10.57 -0.46
C THR A 137 -5.52 -11.71 -0.04
N GLN A 138 -4.22 -11.44 0.10
CA GLN A 138 -3.25 -12.41 0.64
C GLN A 138 -3.55 -12.79 2.11
N SER A 139 -4.13 -11.89 2.89
CA SER A 139 -4.55 -12.19 4.28
C SER A 139 -5.73 -13.16 4.31
N VAL A 140 -6.65 -13.06 3.35
CA VAL A 140 -7.81 -13.97 3.24
C VAL A 140 -7.37 -15.39 2.86
N ASP A 141 -6.44 -15.52 1.92
CA ASP A 141 -5.86 -16.82 1.55
C ASP A 141 -5.16 -17.48 2.76
N LEU A 142 -4.32 -16.72 3.48
CA LEU A 142 -3.66 -17.20 4.70
C LEU A 142 -4.67 -17.60 5.80
N PHE A 143 -5.77 -16.85 5.93
CA PHE A 143 -6.84 -17.14 6.88
C PHE A 143 -7.49 -18.50 6.59
N TRP A 144 -7.81 -18.79 5.32
CA TRP A 144 -8.42 -20.07 4.95
C TRP A 144 -7.47 -21.25 5.19
N VAL A 145 -6.19 -21.10 4.90
CA VAL A 145 -5.20 -22.15 5.19
C VAL A 145 -5.02 -22.36 6.69
N GLY A 146 -5.03 -21.28 7.50
CA GLY A 146 -5.06 -21.37 8.95
C GLY A 146 -6.27 -22.12 9.50
N ARG A 147 -7.42 -22.03 8.81
CA ARG A 147 -8.66 -22.74 9.18
C ARG A 147 -8.64 -24.25 8.95
N MET A 148 -7.62 -24.80 8.31
CA MET A 148 -7.45 -26.26 8.22
C MET A 148 -7.07 -26.91 9.56
N GLY A 149 -6.78 -26.12 10.61
CA GLY A 149 -6.58 -26.63 11.97
C GLY A 149 -5.20 -27.23 12.23
N THR A 150 -4.24 -27.04 11.33
CA THR A 150 -2.87 -27.55 11.46
C THR A 150 -1.84 -26.47 11.10
N ALA A 151 -0.97 -26.14 12.07
CA ALA A 151 0.11 -25.17 11.88
C ALA A 151 1.08 -25.59 10.77
N LEU A 152 1.27 -26.91 10.57
CA LEU A 152 2.14 -27.44 9.52
C LEU A 152 1.67 -27.08 8.11
N ALA A 153 0.36 -26.91 7.90
CA ALA A 153 -0.14 -26.52 6.59
C ALA A 153 0.15 -25.05 6.28
N THR A 154 -0.09 -24.15 7.24
CA THR A 154 0.28 -22.73 7.12
C THR A 154 1.79 -22.57 6.96
N ALA A 155 2.58 -23.30 7.76
CA ALA A 155 4.04 -23.32 7.64
C ALA A 155 4.50 -23.84 6.27
N GLY A 156 3.87 -24.91 5.77
CA GLY A 156 4.13 -25.48 4.45
C GLY A 156 3.79 -24.52 3.31
N GLN A 157 2.64 -23.85 3.39
CA GLN A 157 2.26 -22.82 2.43
C GLN A 157 3.26 -21.66 2.44
N ALA A 158 3.64 -21.15 3.62
CA ALA A 158 4.60 -20.06 3.75
C ALA A 158 5.97 -20.44 3.15
N ALA A 159 6.46 -21.66 3.39
CA ALA A 159 7.69 -22.15 2.79
C ALA A 159 7.59 -22.22 1.25
N ALA A 160 6.49 -22.76 0.72
CA ALA A 160 6.27 -22.82 -0.72
C ALA A 160 6.15 -21.42 -1.34
N ASN A 161 5.41 -20.51 -0.72
CA ASN A 161 5.29 -19.11 -1.12
C ASN A 161 6.65 -18.40 -1.09
N GLN A 162 7.55 -18.74 -0.17
CA GLN A 162 8.92 -18.20 -0.18
C GLN A 162 9.73 -18.73 -1.38
N VAL A 163 9.58 -20.00 -1.79
CA VAL A 163 10.18 -20.51 -3.05
C VAL A 163 9.67 -19.71 -4.24
N PHE A 164 8.36 -19.52 -4.35
CA PHE A 164 7.75 -18.74 -5.43
C PHE A 164 8.18 -17.26 -5.39
N SER A 165 8.27 -16.68 -4.20
CA SER A 165 8.71 -15.30 -4.01
C SER A 165 10.14 -15.13 -4.51
N THR A 166 11.04 -16.08 -4.23
CA THR A 166 12.40 -16.06 -4.78
C THR A 166 12.39 -16.08 -6.31
N ALA A 167 11.56 -16.93 -6.92
CA ALA A 167 11.40 -16.94 -8.38
C ALA A 167 10.87 -15.59 -8.91
N PHE A 168 9.90 -14.99 -8.23
CA PHE A 168 9.35 -13.67 -8.54
C PHE A 168 10.42 -12.56 -8.42
N TRP A 169 11.23 -12.56 -7.35
CA TRP A 169 12.30 -11.57 -7.17
C TRP A 169 13.36 -11.64 -8.27
N LEU A 170 13.58 -12.81 -8.88
CA LEU A 170 14.47 -12.98 -10.02
C LEU A 170 13.89 -12.44 -11.34
N THR A 171 12.58 -12.27 -11.45
CA THR A 171 11.91 -11.74 -12.67
C THR A 171 11.41 -10.31 -12.51
N ASN A 172 11.37 -9.76 -11.29
CA ASN A 172 10.85 -8.43 -10.99
C ASN A 172 11.67 -7.26 -11.61
N PHE A 173 12.83 -7.52 -12.21
CA PHE A 173 13.52 -6.51 -13.01
C PHE A 173 12.79 -6.18 -14.32
N ILE A 174 11.95 -7.08 -14.85
CA ILE A 174 11.28 -6.92 -16.15
C ILE A 174 10.43 -5.63 -16.19
N PRO A 175 9.51 -5.35 -15.24
CA PRO A 175 8.76 -4.09 -15.22
C PRO A 175 9.64 -2.84 -15.15
N THR A 176 10.78 -2.92 -14.47
CA THR A 176 11.72 -1.80 -14.31
C THR A 176 12.32 -1.36 -15.64
N ILE A 177 12.41 -2.27 -16.61
CA ILE A 177 12.97 -1.98 -17.95
C ILE A 177 11.85 -1.78 -18.98
N THR A 178 10.80 -2.59 -18.95
CA THR A 178 9.70 -2.51 -19.91
C THR A 178 8.89 -1.23 -19.74
N THR A 179 8.59 -0.79 -18.50
CA THR A 179 7.75 0.40 -18.27
C THR A 179 8.38 1.67 -18.88
N PRO A 180 9.66 1.99 -18.64
CA PRO A 180 10.29 3.17 -19.24
C PRO A 180 10.46 3.07 -20.76
N GLN A 181 10.74 1.88 -21.29
CA GLN A 181 10.87 1.68 -22.75
C GLN A 181 9.54 1.91 -23.47
N VAL A 182 8.45 1.35 -22.93
CA VAL A 182 7.10 1.58 -23.44
C VAL A 182 6.69 3.03 -23.30
N ALA A 183 6.96 3.66 -22.13
CA ALA A 183 6.66 5.07 -21.91
C ALA A 183 7.40 6.00 -22.90
N ALA A 184 8.70 5.74 -23.13
CA ALA A 184 9.49 6.52 -24.07
C ALA A 184 9.03 6.34 -25.52
N ALA A 185 8.65 5.12 -25.93
CA ALA A 185 8.12 4.86 -27.27
C ALA A 185 6.74 5.50 -27.47
N ALA A 186 5.84 5.35 -26.48
CA ALA A 186 4.52 5.95 -26.50
C ALA A 186 4.59 7.49 -26.54
N ALA A 187 5.51 8.11 -25.79
CA ALA A 187 5.72 9.55 -25.82
C ALA A 187 6.19 10.10 -27.18
N ARG A 188 6.78 9.24 -28.03
CA ARG A 188 7.16 9.58 -29.41
C ARG A 188 6.07 9.26 -30.45
N GLY A 189 4.95 8.66 -30.04
CA GLY A 189 3.92 8.17 -30.96
C GLY A 189 4.36 6.97 -31.80
N ASP A 190 5.37 6.22 -31.34
CA ASP A 190 5.96 5.09 -32.06
C ASP A 190 5.30 3.76 -31.61
N ASP A 191 4.13 3.48 -32.16
CA ASP A 191 3.32 2.29 -31.84
C ASP A 191 4.05 0.98 -32.19
N GLU A 192 4.89 0.98 -33.23
CA GLU A 192 5.67 -0.20 -33.60
C GLU A 192 6.74 -0.52 -32.56
N ALA A 193 7.44 0.49 -32.05
CA ALA A 193 8.38 0.30 -30.96
C ALA A 193 7.67 -0.18 -29.68
N VAL A 194 6.48 0.35 -29.36
CA VAL A 194 5.67 -0.15 -28.23
C VAL A 194 5.37 -1.64 -28.40
N GLN A 195 4.82 -2.04 -29.55
CA GLN A 195 4.48 -3.43 -29.85
C GLN A 195 5.69 -4.37 -29.80
N ARG A 196 6.85 -3.88 -30.24
CA ARG A 196 8.11 -4.61 -30.17
C ARG A 196 8.58 -4.79 -28.73
N HIS A 197 8.65 -3.73 -27.94
CA HIS A 197 9.12 -3.79 -26.56
C HIS A 197 8.23 -4.67 -25.68
N VAL A 198 6.91 -4.55 -25.83
CA VAL A 198 5.95 -5.41 -25.12
C VAL A 198 6.09 -6.86 -25.58
N GLY A 199 6.20 -7.12 -26.89
CA GLY A 199 6.36 -8.47 -27.42
C GLY A 199 7.63 -9.18 -26.93
N GLU A 200 8.78 -8.50 -27.00
CA GLU A 200 10.06 -9.00 -26.48
C GLU A 200 10.00 -9.28 -24.97
N ALA A 201 9.34 -8.41 -24.19
CA ALA A 201 9.17 -8.61 -22.76
C ALA A 201 8.26 -9.81 -22.43
N ILE A 202 7.18 -10.03 -23.21
CA ILE A 202 6.32 -11.21 -23.07
C ILE A 202 7.10 -12.48 -23.37
N PHE A 203 7.85 -12.51 -24.49
CA PHE A 203 8.68 -13.65 -24.84
C PHE A 203 9.67 -13.99 -23.72
N LEU A 204 10.41 -12.99 -23.25
CA LEU A 204 11.40 -13.18 -22.19
C LEU A 204 10.74 -13.67 -20.89
N SER A 205 9.61 -13.09 -20.51
CA SER A 205 8.89 -13.46 -19.29
C SER A 205 8.31 -14.87 -19.38
N ALA A 206 7.81 -15.27 -20.55
CA ALA A 206 7.34 -16.63 -20.79
C ALA A 206 8.48 -17.64 -20.69
N VAL A 207 9.63 -17.37 -21.33
CA VAL A 207 10.82 -18.23 -21.25
C VAL A 207 11.32 -18.34 -19.80
N LEU A 208 11.48 -17.22 -19.10
CA LEU A 208 11.89 -17.21 -17.69
C LEU A 208 10.87 -17.93 -16.81
N GLY A 209 9.57 -17.70 -17.02
CA GLY A 209 8.50 -18.39 -16.31
C GLY A 209 8.57 -19.90 -16.49
N VAL A 210 8.80 -20.40 -17.72
CA VAL A 210 8.97 -21.82 -18.01
C VAL A 210 10.23 -22.38 -17.34
N VAL A 211 11.36 -21.69 -17.43
CA VAL A 211 12.63 -22.09 -16.78
C VAL A 211 12.46 -22.17 -15.27
N LEU A 212 11.80 -21.19 -14.65
CA LEU A 212 11.53 -21.18 -13.21
C LEU A 212 10.56 -22.29 -12.81
N THR A 213 9.49 -22.50 -13.59
CA THR A 213 8.54 -23.59 -13.38
C THR A 213 9.26 -24.95 -13.42
N ALA A 214 10.10 -25.18 -14.43
CA ALA A 214 10.88 -26.40 -14.55
C ALA A 214 11.89 -26.56 -13.41
N GLY A 215 12.61 -25.50 -13.04
CA GLY A 215 13.56 -25.52 -11.92
C GLY A 215 12.87 -25.83 -10.59
N ILE A 216 11.74 -25.20 -10.31
CA ILE A 216 10.94 -25.47 -9.11
C ILE A 216 10.42 -26.91 -9.14
N ALA A 217 9.91 -27.40 -10.27
CA ALA A 217 9.40 -28.78 -10.40
C ALA A 217 10.49 -29.84 -10.17
N LEU A 218 11.67 -29.65 -10.76
CA LEU A 218 12.80 -30.59 -10.66
C LEU A 218 13.48 -30.57 -9.28
N PHE A 219 13.53 -29.40 -8.64
CA PHE A 219 14.26 -29.21 -7.38
C PHE A 219 13.36 -28.91 -6.18
N GLN A 220 12.05 -29.14 -6.26
CA GLN A 220 11.06 -28.77 -5.22
C GLN A 220 11.51 -29.15 -3.80
N THR A 221 11.88 -30.42 -3.59
CA THR A 221 12.27 -30.92 -2.27
C THR A 221 13.55 -30.26 -1.78
N LYS A 222 14.55 -30.11 -2.64
CA LYS A 222 15.82 -29.46 -2.28
C LYS A 222 15.60 -27.98 -1.95
N ALA A 223 14.76 -27.28 -2.70
CA ALA A 223 14.41 -25.89 -2.45
C ALA A 223 13.68 -25.71 -1.12
N LEU A 224 12.68 -26.57 -0.83
CA LEU A 224 11.92 -26.54 0.41
C LEU A 224 12.80 -26.88 1.64
N LEU A 225 13.69 -27.86 1.52
CA LEU A 225 14.65 -28.21 2.57
C LEU A 225 15.72 -27.11 2.76
N ALA A 226 16.11 -26.40 1.70
CA ALA A 226 16.99 -25.24 1.81
C ALA A 226 16.34 -24.06 2.57
N ILE A 227 15.01 -23.93 2.47
CA ILE A 227 14.18 -23.04 3.29
C ILE A 227 13.93 -23.61 4.69
N GLY A 228 14.38 -24.83 4.99
CA GLY A 228 14.27 -25.44 6.32
C GLY A 228 12.91 -26.06 6.63
N ASN A 229 12.01 -26.21 5.65
CA ASN A 229 10.67 -26.79 5.84
C ASN A 229 10.71 -28.32 5.84
N SER A 230 11.32 -28.92 6.86
CA SER A 230 11.34 -30.38 7.03
C SER A 230 10.02 -30.92 7.60
N ALA A 231 9.47 -30.27 8.63
CA ALA A 231 8.26 -30.73 9.32
C ALA A 231 7.00 -30.63 8.47
N GLY A 232 6.86 -29.57 7.66
CA GLY A 232 5.69 -29.32 6.81
C GLY A 232 5.86 -29.77 5.36
N LEU A 233 6.86 -30.63 5.05
CA LEU A 233 7.29 -30.89 3.68
C LEU A 233 6.18 -31.43 2.77
N GLY A 234 5.31 -32.30 3.27
CA GLY A 234 4.19 -32.85 2.48
C GLY A 234 3.18 -31.78 2.07
N TYR A 235 2.88 -30.83 2.97
CA TYR A 235 2.01 -29.69 2.69
C TYR A 235 2.63 -28.75 1.65
N SER A 236 3.92 -28.42 1.83
CA SER A 236 4.60 -27.50 0.93
C SER A 236 4.84 -28.08 -0.47
N GLN A 237 5.19 -29.36 -0.60
CA GLN A 237 5.29 -30.05 -1.89
C GLN A 237 3.94 -30.08 -2.62
N THR A 238 2.87 -30.42 -1.89
CA THR A 238 1.51 -30.45 -2.45
C THR A 238 1.14 -29.07 -2.98
N TYR A 239 1.25 -28.03 -2.14
CA TYR A 239 0.93 -26.67 -2.54
C TYR A 239 1.77 -26.24 -3.75
N LEU A 240 3.08 -26.47 -3.73
CA LEU A 240 4.00 -26.05 -4.77
C LEU A 240 3.69 -26.74 -6.11
N ARG A 241 3.38 -28.05 -6.11
CA ARG A 241 2.99 -28.79 -7.31
C ARG A 241 1.75 -28.21 -7.99
N TYR A 242 0.70 -27.92 -7.23
CA TYR A 242 -0.55 -27.37 -7.78
C TYR A 242 -0.44 -25.87 -8.12
N ARG A 243 0.58 -25.19 -7.59
CA ARG A 243 0.85 -23.78 -7.84
C ARG A 243 1.66 -23.54 -9.13
N LEU A 244 2.44 -24.53 -9.57
CA LEU A 244 3.31 -24.44 -10.76
C LEU A 244 2.64 -23.88 -12.04
N PRO A 245 1.41 -24.28 -12.43
CA PRO A 245 0.79 -23.78 -13.65
C PRO A 245 0.58 -22.26 -13.66
N GLY A 246 0.42 -21.64 -12.48
CA GLY A 246 0.26 -20.21 -12.34
C GLY A 246 1.53 -19.39 -12.59
N VAL A 247 2.73 -19.98 -12.47
CA VAL A 247 4.01 -19.26 -12.52
C VAL A 247 4.23 -18.59 -13.87
N VAL A 248 4.01 -19.32 -14.97
CA VAL A 248 4.18 -18.78 -16.33
C VAL A 248 3.16 -17.67 -16.59
N ALA A 249 1.92 -17.86 -16.13
CA ALA A 249 0.85 -16.88 -16.26
C ALA A 249 1.15 -15.59 -15.47
N ASP A 250 1.69 -15.71 -14.26
CA ASP A 250 2.11 -14.59 -13.43
C ASP A 250 3.26 -13.80 -14.08
N ALA A 251 4.27 -14.52 -14.60
CA ALA A 251 5.38 -13.92 -15.31
C ALA A 251 4.91 -13.11 -16.54
N ILE A 252 3.96 -13.62 -17.32
CA ILE A 252 3.38 -12.86 -18.46
C ILE A 252 2.55 -11.67 -17.95
N SER A 253 1.77 -11.86 -16.88
CA SER A 253 0.93 -10.80 -16.29
C SER A 253 1.74 -9.59 -15.81
N ILE A 254 2.99 -9.81 -15.35
CA ILE A 254 3.90 -8.73 -14.95
C ILE A 254 4.20 -7.77 -16.10
N VAL A 255 4.24 -8.29 -17.34
CA VAL A 255 4.45 -7.48 -18.55
C VAL A 255 3.21 -6.67 -18.89
N GLY A 256 2.02 -7.27 -18.75
CA GLY A 256 0.76 -6.55 -18.89
C GLY A 256 0.68 -5.36 -17.92
N PHE A 257 1.01 -5.60 -16.66
CA PHE A 257 1.11 -4.56 -15.64
C PHE A 257 2.09 -3.44 -16.06
N ALA A 258 3.29 -3.79 -16.51
CA ALA A 258 4.31 -2.84 -16.95
C ALA A 258 3.89 -2.04 -18.20
N ALA A 259 3.32 -2.71 -19.20
CA ALA A 259 2.94 -2.11 -20.48
C ALA A 259 1.82 -1.07 -20.31
N PHE A 260 0.77 -1.40 -19.56
CA PHE A 260 -0.33 -0.46 -19.28
C PHE A 260 0.16 0.77 -18.50
N ARG A 261 1.03 0.57 -17.50
CA ARG A 261 1.65 1.70 -16.79
C ARG A 261 2.56 2.52 -17.70
N GLY A 262 3.26 1.89 -18.65
CA GLY A 262 4.10 2.56 -19.63
C GLY A 262 3.31 3.51 -20.52
N VAL A 263 2.09 3.12 -20.92
CA VAL A 263 1.16 4.00 -21.66
C VAL A 263 0.28 4.89 -20.75
N LEU A 264 0.66 5.03 -19.47
CA LEU A 264 -0.01 5.84 -18.46
C LEU A 264 -1.45 5.41 -18.10
N ASP A 265 -1.85 4.17 -18.42
CA ASP A 265 -3.09 3.57 -17.94
C ASP A 265 -2.85 2.81 -16.62
N THR A 266 -3.14 3.46 -15.51
CA THR A 266 -3.02 2.88 -14.16
C THR A 266 -4.30 2.18 -13.69
N VAL A 267 -5.41 2.38 -14.38
CA VAL A 267 -6.73 1.85 -13.99
C VAL A 267 -6.91 0.41 -14.46
N THR A 268 -6.44 0.10 -15.66
CA THR A 268 -6.54 -1.24 -16.23
C THR A 268 -5.84 -2.29 -15.36
N PRO A 269 -4.56 -2.11 -14.94
CA PRO A 269 -3.89 -3.08 -14.07
C PRO A 269 -4.59 -3.31 -12.72
N LEU A 270 -5.15 -2.24 -12.14
CA LEU A 270 -5.93 -2.33 -10.91
C LEU A 270 -7.18 -3.18 -11.08
N LYS A 271 -7.93 -2.99 -12.18
CA LYS A 271 -9.13 -3.79 -12.48
C LYS A 271 -8.79 -5.26 -12.67
N VAL A 272 -7.72 -5.58 -13.39
CA VAL A 272 -7.29 -6.97 -13.61
C VAL A 272 -6.90 -7.61 -12.27
N ALA A 273 -6.10 -6.93 -11.47
CA ALA A 273 -5.72 -7.40 -10.14
C ALA A 273 -6.94 -7.61 -9.25
N LEU A 274 -7.92 -6.70 -9.25
CA LEU A 274 -9.12 -6.84 -8.45
C LEU A 274 -9.94 -8.06 -8.87
N VAL A 275 -10.18 -8.25 -10.17
CA VAL A 275 -10.93 -9.39 -10.70
C VAL A 275 -10.24 -10.71 -10.35
N SER A 276 -8.92 -10.81 -10.55
CA SER A 276 -8.20 -12.05 -10.25
C SER A 276 -8.14 -12.36 -8.75
N ASN A 277 -7.95 -11.35 -7.91
CA ASN A 277 -7.92 -11.57 -6.45
C ASN A 277 -9.31 -11.92 -5.89
N LEU A 278 -10.40 -11.34 -6.42
CA LEU A 278 -11.76 -11.73 -6.03
C LEU A 278 -12.07 -13.16 -6.46
N LEU A 279 -11.61 -13.56 -7.65
CA LEU A 279 -11.72 -14.94 -8.11
C LEU A 279 -10.98 -15.88 -7.15
N ASN A 280 -9.77 -15.53 -6.72
CA ASN A 280 -9.01 -16.30 -5.74
C ASN A 280 -9.74 -16.43 -4.40
N ILE A 281 -10.19 -15.31 -3.82
CA ILE A 281 -10.95 -15.28 -2.57
C ILE A 281 -12.19 -16.17 -2.62
N ALA A 282 -12.88 -16.20 -3.77
CA ALA A 282 -14.04 -17.05 -3.95
C ALA A 282 -13.68 -18.54 -4.09
N LEU A 283 -12.64 -18.84 -4.86
CA LEU A 283 -12.21 -20.22 -5.14
C LEU A 283 -11.55 -20.89 -3.95
N ASP A 284 -10.83 -20.16 -3.09
CA ASP A 284 -10.10 -20.75 -1.94
C ASP A 284 -11.02 -21.61 -1.06
N PRO A 285 -12.07 -21.09 -0.40
CA PRO A 285 -12.91 -21.92 0.47
C PRO A 285 -13.65 -23.02 -0.30
N LEU A 286 -14.06 -22.76 -1.55
CA LEU A 286 -14.80 -23.71 -2.38
C LEU A 286 -13.96 -24.93 -2.77
N LEU A 287 -12.68 -24.72 -3.08
CA LEU A 287 -11.77 -25.82 -3.44
C LEU A 287 -11.17 -26.49 -2.21
N MET A 288 -10.92 -25.73 -1.13
CA MET A 288 -10.30 -26.28 0.07
C MET A 288 -11.23 -27.21 0.85
N PHE A 289 -12.47 -26.79 1.14
CA PHE A 289 -13.36 -27.55 2.05
C PHE A 289 -14.41 -28.40 1.31
N PRO A 290 -15.35 -27.85 0.50
CA PRO A 290 -16.36 -28.66 -0.19
C PRO A 290 -15.77 -29.66 -1.19
N ALA A 291 -14.76 -29.25 -1.96
CA ALA A 291 -14.08 -30.16 -2.90
C ALA A 291 -13.03 -31.06 -2.23
N GLY A 292 -12.77 -30.89 -0.93
CA GLY A 292 -11.87 -31.73 -0.15
C GLY A 292 -10.40 -31.67 -0.58
N LEU A 293 -9.97 -30.64 -1.33
CA LEU A 293 -8.59 -30.55 -1.82
C LEU A 293 -7.60 -30.02 -0.77
N GLY A 294 -8.10 -29.49 0.36
CA GLY A 294 -7.26 -28.93 1.43
C GLY A 294 -6.26 -27.92 0.87
N ILE A 295 -4.98 -28.04 1.23
CA ILE A 295 -3.93 -27.11 0.78
C ILE A 295 -3.73 -27.09 -0.76
N ALA A 296 -4.05 -28.19 -1.46
CA ALA A 296 -4.01 -28.20 -2.92
C ALA A 296 -5.08 -27.26 -3.50
N GLY A 297 -6.24 -27.15 -2.84
CA GLY A 297 -7.33 -26.25 -3.23
C GLY A 297 -6.88 -24.79 -3.27
N ALA A 298 -6.20 -24.32 -2.22
CA ALA A 298 -5.63 -22.96 -2.18
C ALA A 298 -4.63 -22.71 -3.32
N ALA A 299 -3.74 -23.67 -3.58
CA ALA A 299 -2.77 -23.58 -4.67
C ALA A 299 -3.45 -23.53 -6.06
N VAL A 300 -4.49 -24.35 -6.28
CA VAL A 300 -5.26 -24.36 -7.53
C VAL A 300 -6.02 -23.04 -7.71
N ALA A 301 -6.71 -22.57 -6.67
CA ALA A 301 -7.44 -21.31 -6.70
C ALA A 301 -6.53 -20.14 -7.09
N THR A 302 -5.33 -20.08 -6.51
CA THR A 302 -4.35 -19.04 -6.85
C THR A 302 -3.83 -19.20 -8.29
N SER A 303 -3.53 -20.42 -8.74
CA SER A 303 -3.10 -20.69 -10.11
C SER A 303 -4.15 -20.31 -11.16
N VAL A 304 -5.40 -20.72 -10.94
CA VAL A 304 -6.53 -20.38 -11.83
C VAL A 304 -6.72 -18.87 -11.91
N SER A 305 -6.58 -18.18 -10.78
CA SER A 305 -6.71 -16.72 -10.72
C SER A 305 -5.61 -15.98 -11.47
N GLN A 306 -4.37 -16.47 -11.40
CA GLN A 306 -3.26 -15.93 -12.20
C GLN A 306 -3.40 -16.23 -13.69
N ILE A 307 -3.86 -17.44 -14.04
CA ILE A 307 -4.16 -17.79 -15.43
C ILE A 307 -5.25 -16.86 -15.98
N ALA A 308 -6.32 -16.63 -15.22
CA ALA A 308 -7.36 -15.67 -15.59
C ALA A 308 -6.78 -14.25 -15.78
N ALA A 309 -5.95 -13.77 -14.85
CA ALA A 309 -5.27 -12.47 -14.99
C ALA A 309 -4.43 -12.39 -16.26
N CYS A 310 -3.65 -13.43 -16.56
CA CYS A 310 -2.82 -13.52 -17.75
C CYS A 310 -3.66 -13.46 -19.03
N LEU A 311 -4.74 -14.24 -19.10
CA LEU A 311 -5.64 -14.24 -20.25
C LEU A 311 -6.28 -12.86 -20.45
N ILE A 312 -6.72 -12.22 -19.39
CA ILE A 312 -7.28 -10.86 -19.43
C ILE A 312 -6.23 -9.86 -19.91
N TYR A 313 -5.00 -9.91 -19.39
CA TYR A 313 -3.92 -9.03 -19.84
C TYR A 313 -3.58 -9.23 -21.31
N VAL A 314 -3.36 -10.47 -21.75
CA VAL A 314 -3.05 -10.78 -23.15
C VAL A 314 -4.16 -10.28 -24.07
N TRP A 315 -5.42 -10.55 -23.73
CA TRP A 315 -6.57 -10.06 -24.48
C TRP A 315 -6.60 -8.52 -24.55
N LEU A 316 -6.38 -7.83 -23.42
CA LEU A 316 -6.38 -6.37 -23.37
C LEU A 316 -5.22 -5.77 -24.17
N LEU A 317 -4.01 -6.35 -24.10
CA LEU A 317 -2.84 -5.90 -24.85
C LEU A 317 -3.08 -6.00 -26.36
N LEU A 318 -3.66 -7.11 -26.82
CA LEU A 318 -4.03 -7.31 -28.23
C LEU A 318 -5.14 -6.33 -28.65
N ARG A 319 -6.20 -6.20 -27.84
CA ARG A 319 -7.33 -5.32 -28.12
C ARG A 319 -6.92 -3.85 -28.20
N ARG A 320 -5.97 -3.43 -27.35
CA ARG A 320 -5.43 -2.06 -27.33
C ARG A 320 -4.28 -1.86 -28.33
N ARG A 321 -3.95 -2.86 -29.14
CA ARG A 321 -2.84 -2.85 -30.12
C ARG A 321 -1.48 -2.53 -29.49
N LEU A 322 -1.30 -2.85 -28.20
CA LEU A 322 -0.04 -2.71 -27.49
C LEU A 322 0.93 -3.86 -27.80
N VAL A 323 0.43 -4.95 -28.40
CA VAL A 323 1.23 -6.08 -28.88
C VAL A 323 0.55 -6.72 -30.09
N LYS A 324 1.34 -7.41 -30.93
CA LYS A 324 0.86 -8.26 -32.03
C LYS A 324 1.22 -9.71 -31.71
N TRP A 325 0.42 -10.67 -32.17
CA TRP A 325 0.74 -12.10 -32.02
C TRP A 325 2.16 -12.44 -32.52
N SER A 326 2.57 -11.88 -33.66
CA SER A 326 3.90 -12.09 -34.23
C SER A 326 5.05 -11.51 -33.39
N SER A 327 4.80 -10.46 -32.60
CA SER A 327 5.84 -9.87 -31.75
C SER A 327 6.02 -10.61 -30.43
N MET A 328 5.02 -11.36 -29.96
CA MET A 328 5.10 -12.17 -28.73
C MET A 328 6.02 -13.39 -28.85
N LEU A 329 6.24 -13.88 -30.08
CA LEU A 329 7.12 -15.02 -30.37
C LEU A 329 8.52 -14.58 -30.83
N ARG A 330 8.76 -13.28 -30.95
CA ARG A 330 10.01 -12.75 -31.46
C ARG A 330 11.07 -12.71 -30.35
N MET A 331 12.21 -13.32 -30.61
CA MET A 331 13.33 -13.29 -29.67
C MET A 331 13.83 -11.85 -29.47
N PRO A 332 14.13 -11.43 -28.23
CA PRO A 332 14.63 -10.09 -27.94
C PRO A 332 15.89 -9.75 -28.71
N SER A 333 15.98 -8.52 -29.22
CA SER A 333 17.21 -8.04 -29.86
C SER A 333 18.39 -7.98 -28.88
N ARG A 334 19.63 -8.10 -29.39
CA ARG A 334 20.84 -7.94 -28.57
C ARG A 334 20.90 -6.58 -27.86
N ALA A 335 20.38 -5.53 -28.49
CA ALA A 335 20.29 -4.19 -27.90
C ALA A 335 19.29 -4.15 -26.73
N SER A 336 18.14 -4.82 -26.88
CA SER A 336 17.14 -4.97 -25.81
C SER A 336 17.73 -5.74 -24.62
N LEU A 337 18.43 -6.85 -24.86
CA LEU A 337 19.11 -7.63 -23.81
C LEU A 337 20.22 -6.84 -23.10
N ASN A 338 21.00 -6.04 -23.83
CA ASN A 338 22.05 -5.21 -23.23
C ASN A 338 21.47 -4.08 -22.37
N THR A 339 20.37 -3.47 -22.83
CA THR A 339 19.64 -2.47 -22.03
C THR A 339 19.07 -3.10 -20.76
N LEU A 340 18.56 -4.32 -20.88
CA LEU A 340 18.05 -5.11 -19.76
C LEU A 340 19.15 -5.40 -18.73
N ALA A 341 20.34 -5.81 -19.20
CA ALA A 341 21.51 -6.08 -18.38
C ALA A 341 22.07 -4.81 -17.71
N LYS A 342 22.16 -3.67 -18.41
CA LYS A 342 22.73 -2.44 -17.84
C LYS A 342 21.76 -1.67 -16.94
N GLY A 343 20.47 -1.63 -17.29
CA GLY A 343 19.46 -0.88 -16.55
C GLY A 343 18.92 -1.61 -15.33
N GLY A 344 18.93 -2.96 -15.34
CA GLY A 344 18.33 -3.77 -14.30
C GLY A 344 19.28 -4.21 -13.18
N VAL A 345 20.60 -4.22 -13.40
CA VAL A 345 21.55 -4.88 -12.49
C VAL A 345 21.55 -4.28 -11.09
N ALA A 346 21.57 -2.96 -10.92
CA ALA A 346 21.56 -2.36 -9.58
C ALA A 346 20.27 -2.67 -8.81
N VAL A 347 19.12 -2.63 -9.50
CA VAL A 347 17.82 -2.96 -8.92
C VAL A 347 17.74 -4.45 -8.57
N GLN A 348 18.30 -5.31 -9.43
CA GLN A 348 18.32 -6.75 -9.22
C GLN A 348 19.28 -7.15 -8.09
N ILE A 349 20.44 -6.49 -7.94
CA ILE A 349 21.35 -6.69 -6.80
C ILE A 349 20.61 -6.38 -5.49
N ARG A 350 19.91 -5.24 -5.43
CA ARG A 350 19.07 -4.90 -4.28
C ARG A 350 17.99 -5.95 -4.03
N ALA A 351 17.29 -6.40 -5.07
CA ALA A 351 16.22 -7.40 -4.97
C ALA A 351 16.75 -8.75 -4.46
N ILE A 352 17.91 -9.19 -4.94
CA ILE A 352 18.58 -10.41 -4.49
C ILE A 352 19.00 -10.28 -3.03
N ALA A 353 19.64 -9.16 -2.64
CA ALA A 353 20.04 -8.93 -1.26
C ALA A 353 18.84 -8.97 -0.29
N LEU A 354 17.73 -8.34 -0.68
CA LEU A 354 16.49 -8.38 0.10
C LEU A 354 15.89 -9.78 0.15
N ASN A 355 15.89 -10.51 -0.97
CA ASN A 355 15.41 -11.89 -1.01
C ASN A 355 16.25 -12.83 -0.12
N VAL A 356 17.57 -12.68 -0.10
CA VAL A 356 18.46 -13.45 0.79
C VAL A 356 18.08 -13.22 2.25
N ALA A 357 17.78 -11.97 2.65
CA ALA A 357 17.31 -11.67 4.00
C ALA A 357 15.97 -12.37 4.31
N PHE A 358 14.99 -12.31 3.41
CA PHE A 358 13.72 -13.00 3.60
C PHE A 358 13.86 -14.53 3.66
N VAL A 359 14.71 -15.11 2.81
CA VAL A 359 15.02 -16.55 2.86
C VAL A 359 15.69 -16.92 4.18
N ALA A 360 16.63 -16.10 4.67
CA ALA A 360 17.29 -16.36 5.94
C ALA A 360 16.31 -16.33 7.13
N VAL A 361 15.43 -15.32 7.20
CA VAL A 361 14.41 -15.23 8.25
C VAL A 361 13.41 -16.38 8.15
N THR A 362 12.93 -16.68 6.95
CA THR A 362 12.02 -17.82 6.73
C THR A 362 12.69 -19.12 7.14
N ARG A 363 13.97 -19.31 6.79
CA ARG A 363 14.72 -20.50 7.18
C ARG A 363 14.90 -20.64 8.68
N SER A 364 15.20 -19.55 9.36
CA SER A 364 15.31 -19.57 10.82
C SER A 364 13.97 -19.93 11.46
N THR A 365 12.87 -19.33 11.00
CA THR A 365 11.53 -19.57 11.56
C THR A 365 10.98 -20.97 11.28
N GLN A 366 11.25 -21.52 10.10
CA GLN A 366 10.89 -22.89 9.72
C GLN A 366 11.61 -23.96 10.56
N ARG A 367 12.76 -23.62 11.16
CA ARG A 367 13.56 -24.55 11.96
C ARG A 367 13.40 -24.35 13.47
N LEU A 368 12.55 -23.41 13.91
CA LEU A 368 12.35 -23.13 15.33
C LEU A 368 11.76 -24.31 16.10
N ASP A 369 10.79 -25.00 15.49
CA ASP A 369 10.06 -26.08 16.14
C ASP A 369 9.52 -27.08 15.11
N ALA A 370 9.36 -28.34 15.53
CA ALA A 370 8.83 -29.40 14.68
C ALA A 370 7.31 -29.33 14.47
N THR A 371 6.59 -28.53 15.26
CA THR A 371 5.12 -28.41 15.15
C THR A 371 4.69 -27.45 14.03
N GLY A 372 5.62 -26.64 13.52
CA GLY A 372 5.36 -25.59 12.54
C GLY A 372 4.70 -24.35 13.14
N THR A 373 4.55 -24.26 14.46
CA THR A 373 3.82 -23.17 15.12
C THR A 373 4.57 -21.84 14.97
N GLY A 374 5.88 -21.81 15.17
CA GLY A 374 6.69 -20.61 14.98
C GLY A 374 6.70 -20.14 13.53
N ALA A 375 6.75 -21.07 12.57
CA ALA A 375 6.67 -20.78 11.16
C ALA A 375 5.29 -20.24 10.72
N ALA A 376 4.20 -20.82 11.23
CA ALA A 376 2.85 -20.33 11.00
C ALA A 376 2.63 -18.94 11.61
N ALA A 377 3.10 -18.72 12.85
CA ALA A 377 3.05 -17.41 13.50
C ALA A 377 3.86 -16.37 12.71
N HIS A 378 5.03 -16.74 12.18
CA HIS A 378 5.81 -15.87 11.31
C HIS A 378 5.05 -15.50 10.03
N ALA A 379 4.34 -16.44 9.40
CA ALA A 379 3.52 -16.16 8.21
C ALA A 379 2.44 -15.11 8.51
N VAL A 380 1.75 -15.23 9.64
CA VAL A 380 0.76 -14.23 10.09
C VAL A 380 1.42 -12.89 10.40
N ALA A 381 2.56 -12.89 11.09
CA ALA A 381 3.32 -11.68 11.41
C ALA A 381 3.82 -10.95 10.14
N MET A 382 4.25 -11.69 9.12
CA MET A 382 4.63 -11.12 7.83
C MET A 382 3.45 -10.48 7.11
N GLN A 383 2.25 -11.04 7.25
CA GLN A 383 1.05 -10.45 6.68
C GLN A 383 0.68 -9.12 7.37
N LEU A 384 0.78 -9.08 8.70
CA LEU A 384 0.63 -7.86 9.49
C LEU A 384 1.66 -6.79 9.10
N TRP A 385 2.92 -7.19 8.94
CA TRP A 385 3.99 -6.29 8.52
C TRP A 385 3.73 -5.69 7.14
N GLN A 386 3.27 -6.49 6.17
CA GLN A 386 2.90 -6.00 4.84
C GLN A 386 1.73 -5.01 4.86
N LEU A 387 0.72 -5.23 5.71
CA LEU A 387 -0.37 -4.29 5.92
C LEU A 387 0.13 -2.95 6.48
N GLY A 388 1.06 -2.98 7.44
CA GLY A 388 1.72 -1.76 7.95
C GLY A 388 2.51 -1.01 6.88
N GLY A 389 3.07 -1.72 5.89
CA GLY A 389 3.81 -1.15 4.77
C GLY A 389 2.96 -0.37 3.77
N VAL A 390 1.62 -0.57 3.73
CA VAL A 390 0.71 0.09 2.77
C VAL A 390 0.83 1.61 2.83
N ILE A 391 0.87 2.19 4.03
CA ILE A 391 0.96 3.64 4.23
C ILE A 391 2.32 4.15 3.72
N LEU A 392 3.40 3.43 4.03
CA LEU A 392 4.75 3.75 3.56
C LEU A 392 4.81 3.77 2.03
N PHE A 393 4.27 2.75 1.36
CA PHE A 393 4.28 2.67 -0.10
C PHE A 393 3.41 3.75 -0.76
N ALA A 394 2.27 4.07 -0.17
CA ALA A 394 1.41 5.15 -0.64
C ALA A 394 2.13 6.51 -0.58
N VAL A 395 2.68 6.86 0.59
CA VAL A 395 3.40 8.13 0.79
C VAL A 395 4.67 8.17 -0.08
N SER A 396 5.41 7.06 -0.20
CA SER A 396 6.58 6.96 -1.07
C SER A 396 6.22 7.21 -2.55
N THR A 397 5.09 6.67 -3.02
CA THR A 397 4.60 6.91 -4.38
C THR A 397 4.22 8.37 -4.58
N VAL A 398 3.53 8.99 -3.62
CA VAL A 398 3.18 10.42 -3.68
C VAL A 398 4.43 11.29 -3.67
N ALA A 399 5.43 10.96 -2.84
CA ALA A 399 6.71 11.67 -2.81
C ALA A 399 7.41 11.67 -4.17
N SER A 400 7.38 10.53 -4.89
CA SER A 400 7.97 10.43 -6.23
C SER A 400 7.32 11.36 -7.28
N ILE A 401 6.10 11.84 -7.00
CA ILE A 401 5.36 12.78 -7.86
C ILE A 401 5.57 14.22 -7.38
N VAL A 402 5.41 14.47 -6.07
CA VAL A 402 5.43 15.83 -5.51
C VAL A 402 6.83 16.43 -5.50
N VAL A 403 7.87 15.65 -5.15
CA VAL A 403 9.24 16.17 -5.03
C VAL A 403 9.77 16.71 -6.37
N PRO A 404 9.70 15.96 -7.50
CA PRO A 404 10.12 16.51 -8.79
C PRO A 404 9.29 17.71 -9.23
N ALA A 405 7.99 17.73 -8.94
CA ALA A 405 7.11 18.84 -9.31
C ALA A 405 7.51 20.16 -8.61
N GLU A 406 7.81 20.11 -7.31
CA GLU A 406 8.25 21.31 -6.58
C GLU A 406 9.66 21.76 -6.99
N LEU A 407 10.59 20.82 -7.20
CA LEU A 407 11.93 21.15 -7.71
C LEU A 407 11.88 21.85 -9.07
N ASN A 408 10.98 21.40 -9.96
CA ASN A 408 10.77 22.03 -11.26
C ASN A 408 10.12 23.42 -11.14
N ARG A 409 9.21 23.61 -10.17
CA ARG A 409 8.56 24.90 -9.90
C ARG A 409 9.56 25.94 -9.39
N GLU A 410 10.45 25.55 -8.48
CA GLU A 410 11.55 26.41 -8.01
C GLU A 410 12.55 26.74 -9.12
N GLY A 411 12.90 25.75 -9.96
CA GLY A 411 13.78 25.94 -11.10
C GLY A 411 13.22 26.91 -12.14
N ALA A 412 11.91 26.86 -12.41
CA ALA A 412 11.21 27.80 -13.28
C ALA A 412 11.17 29.22 -12.68
N GLY A 413 10.95 29.36 -11.37
CA GLY A 413 10.98 30.64 -10.66
C GLY A 413 12.35 31.33 -10.71
N LYS A 414 13.44 30.56 -10.53
CA LYS A 414 14.82 31.08 -10.66
C LYS A 414 15.14 31.54 -12.09
N ARG A 415 14.67 30.81 -13.11
CA ARG A 415 14.85 31.19 -14.53
C ARG A 415 14.03 32.43 -14.92
N ALA A 416 12.84 32.59 -14.36
CA ALA A 416 12.01 33.80 -14.56
C ALA A 416 12.60 35.03 -13.86
N GLY A 417 13.14 34.87 -12.64
CA GLY A 417 13.83 35.95 -11.91
C GLY A 417 15.13 36.42 -12.57
N SER A 418 15.82 35.53 -13.30
CA SER A 418 17.03 35.86 -14.07
C SER A 418 16.76 36.62 -15.37
N LYS A 419 15.52 36.63 -15.88
CA LYS A 419 15.13 37.34 -17.11
C LYS A 419 14.46 38.69 -16.84
N ARG A 420 14.89 39.42 -15.79
CA ARG A 420 14.50 40.83 -15.66
C ARG A 420 15.17 41.63 -16.79
N PRO A 421 14.43 42.32 -17.68
CA PRO A 421 15.02 43.07 -18.78
C PRO A 421 15.89 44.20 -18.21
N LYS A 422 17.14 44.27 -18.64
CA LYS A 422 18.11 45.31 -18.24
C LYS A 422 17.87 46.67 -18.93
N ASN A 423 16.70 46.88 -19.54
CA ASN A 423 16.33 48.15 -20.16
C ASN A 423 15.34 48.90 -19.27
N ARG A 424 15.87 49.59 -18.26
CA ARG A 424 15.27 50.87 -17.84
C ARG A 424 15.64 51.89 -18.92
N PRO A 425 14.68 52.58 -19.57
CA PRO A 425 15.02 53.75 -20.36
C PRO A 425 15.68 54.76 -19.43
N LYS A 426 16.83 55.29 -19.83
CA LYS A 426 17.39 56.49 -19.22
C LYS A 426 16.35 57.59 -19.43
N THR A 427 15.81 58.14 -18.35
CA THR A 427 15.09 59.40 -18.37
C THR A 427 16.08 60.48 -18.77
N GLU A 428 16.12 60.82 -20.05
CA GLU A 428 16.72 62.07 -20.52
C GLU A 428 15.82 63.22 -20.12
N SER A 429 16.37 64.08 -19.27
CA SER A 429 15.89 65.42 -18.98
C SER A 429 16.18 66.33 -20.17
N GLY A 430 15.13 66.85 -20.81
CA GLY A 430 15.20 67.90 -21.83
C GLY A 430 13.83 68.56 -22.03
N PRO A 431 13.74 69.90 -22.19
CA PRO A 431 12.54 70.67 -21.87
C PRO A 431 11.54 70.79 -23.03
N GLY A 432 10.28 71.01 -22.63
CA GLY A 432 9.12 71.59 -23.33
C GLY A 432 9.15 71.83 -24.84
N ILE A 433 8.06 71.46 -25.51
CA ILE A 433 7.09 72.38 -26.14
C ILE A 433 5.96 71.51 -26.73
N GLY A 434 4.75 72.08 -26.77
CA GLY A 434 3.48 71.39 -26.87
C GLY A 434 3.06 70.92 -28.28
N THR A 435 1.77 70.55 -28.31
CA THR A 435 0.88 70.27 -29.45
C THR A 435 0.62 68.79 -29.77
N SER A 436 -0.51 68.30 -29.25
CA SER A 436 -1.44 67.39 -29.93
C SER A 436 -1.77 67.94 -31.34
N PRO A 437 -2.27 67.16 -32.34
CA PRO A 437 -3.40 66.24 -32.16
C PRO A 437 -3.48 65.00 -33.10
N ILE A 438 -4.65 64.34 -33.02
CA ILE A 438 -5.37 63.60 -34.08
C ILE A 438 -5.34 62.07 -33.98
N CYS A 439 -6.46 61.59 -33.44
CA CYS A 439 -7.03 60.27 -33.59
C CYS A 439 -7.62 60.11 -35.01
N SER A 440 -7.41 58.97 -35.67
CA SER A 440 -8.33 58.47 -36.72
C SER A 440 -8.20 56.94 -36.89
N PRO A 441 -9.31 56.27 -37.29
CA PRO A 441 -9.49 54.83 -37.09
C PRO A 441 -9.13 53.99 -38.31
N LYS A 442 -8.79 52.73 -38.06
CA LYS A 442 -8.57 51.66 -39.05
C LYS A 442 -9.81 51.42 -39.91
N THR A 443 -9.62 51.46 -41.23
CA THR A 443 -10.48 50.84 -42.24
C THR A 443 -10.14 49.35 -42.40
N MET A 444 -11.20 48.53 -42.44
CA MET A 444 -11.21 47.14 -42.92
C MET A 444 -11.21 47.09 -44.45
N GLN A 445 -10.45 46.15 -45.03
CA GLN A 445 -10.59 45.45 -46.33
C GLN A 445 -9.24 44.74 -46.55
N ASN A 446 -9.09 43.46 -46.88
CA ASN A 446 -9.98 42.37 -47.30
C ASN A 446 -9.43 41.05 -46.73
#